data_AF-A0A5R8P0N9-F1
#
_entry.id   AF-A0A5R8P0N9-F1
#
_cell.length_a   1.000
_cell.length_b   1.000
_cell.length_c   1.000
_cell.angle_alpha   90.00
_cell.angle_beta   90.00
_cell.angle_gamma   90.00
#
_symmetry.space_group_name_H-M   'P 1'
#
loop_
_entity.id
_entity.type
_entity.pdbx_description
1 polymer ?
#
loop_
_entity_poly.entity_id
_entity_poly.type
_entity_poly.pdbx_seq_one_letter_code
_entity_poly.pdbx_strand_id
1 'polypeptide(L)'
;MDEVLENFLLYRIADDWAAIGEFHGTVEKLQPDDFSRRRVLEIVKELTEAGMIRLGAFPGGGRPWEPWDAPTDEAINRIAQGYNGECGYLSITDDEIGTNEVFRAEITEAGRARLRYLGDPYDKYGDPWFDDPYLNASDWGCPSYRRP
;
A
#
# COMPACT_ATOMS: atom_id res chain seq x y z
N MET A 1 8.27 -11.35 1.39
CA MET A 1 7.36 -10.75 0.39
C MET A 1 7.58 -11.31 -1.03
N ASP A 2 6.51 -11.41 -1.81
CA ASP A 2 6.55 -11.72 -3.25
C ASP A 2 7.02 -10.50 -4.07
N GLU A 3 7.87 -10.71 -5.08
CA GLU A 3 8.50 -9.61 -5.84
C GLU A 3 7.49 -8.82 -6.67
N VAL A 4 6.45 -9.47 -7.21
CA VAL A 4 5.45 -8.79 -8.03
C VAL A 4 4.62 -7.86 -7.17
N LEU A 5 4.15 -8.36 -6.03
CA LEU A 5 3.43 -7.56 -5.03
C LEU A 5 4.28 -6.40 -4.52
N GLU A 6 5.54 -6.65 -4.14
CA GLU A 6 6.47 -5.62 -3.69
C GLU A 6 6.61 -4.52 -4.76
N ASN A 7 6.80 -4.89 -6.02
CA ASN A 7 6.99 -3.92 -7.10
C ASN A 7 5.76 -3.02 -7.29
N PHE A 8 4.55 -3.61 -7.36
CA PHE A 8 3.32 -2.82 -7.49
C PHE A 8 3.09 -1.90 -6.29
N LEU A 9 3.30 -2.38 -5.06
CA LEU A 9 3.15 -1.53 -3.87
C LEU A 9 4.14 -0.37 -3.88
N LEU A 10 5.44 -0.63 -4.10
CA LEU A 10 6.44 0.43 -4.16
C LEU A 10 6.16 1.42 -5.29
N TYR A 11 5.69 0.95 -6.44
CA TYR A 11 5.32 1.83 -7.56
C TYR A 11 4.19 2.78 -7.17
N ARG A 12 3.11 2.26 -6.57
CA ARG A 12 1.96 3.10 -6.17
C ARG A 12 2.30 4.08 -5.05
N ILE A 13 3.11 3.66 -4.07
CA ILE A 13 3.57 4.54 -2.97
C ILE A 13 4.59 5.59 -3.48
N ALA A 14 5.28 5.32 -4.60
CA ALA A 14 6.22 6.26 -5.17
C ALA A 14 5.56 7.46 -5.87
N ASP A 15 4.34 7.26 -6.37
CA ASP A 15 3.52 8.29 -7.02
C ASP A 15 2.90 9.25 -5.99
N ASP A 16 2.28 8.71 -4.94
CA ASP A 16 1.68 9.49 -3.86
C ASP A 16 1.69 8.74 -2.50
N TRP A 17 1.30 9.43 -1.42
CA TRP A 17 1.09 8.80 -0.12
C TRP A 17 -0.01 7.72 -0.19
N ALA A 18 0.32 6.47 0.13
CA ALA A 18 -0.63 5.37 0.03
C ALA A 18 -1.40 5.14 1.33
N ALA A 19 -2.73 5.14 1.26
CA ALA A 19 -3.61 4.75 2.37
C ALA A 19 -3.70 3.21 2.51
N ILE A 20 -4.31 2.73 3.60
CA ILE A 20 -4.50 1.28 3.83
C ILE A 20 -5.26 0.60 2.70
N GLY A 21 -6.21 1.30 2.06
CA GLY A 21 -6.99 0.78 0.95
C GLY A 21 -6.13 0.39 -0.26
N GLU A 22 -5.02 1.10 -0.49
CA GLU A 22 -4.11 0.77 -1.59
C GLU A 22 -3.36 -0.54 -1.36
N PHE A 23 -2.94 -0.79 -0.12
CA PHE A 23 -2.38 -2.08 0.25
C PHE A 23 -3.43 -3.18 0.18
N HIS A 24 -4.64 -2.93 0.70
CA HIS A 24 -5.73 -3.90 0.67
C HIS A 24 -6.05 -4.36 -0.76
N GLY A 25 -6.38 -3.43 -1.66
CA GLY A 25 -6.78 -3.76 -3.03
C GLY A 25 -5.65 -4.38 -3.84
N THR A 26 -4.40 -3.95 -3.62
CA THR A 26 -3.25 -4.53 -4.32
C THR A 26 -2.98 -5.98 -3.88
N VAL A 27 -3.06 -6.27 -2.57
CA VAL A 27 -2.87 -7.64 -2.05
C VAL A 27 -4.02 -8.54 -2.45
N GLU A 28 -5.27 -8.07 -2.34
CA GLU A 28 -6.45 -8.82 -2.78
C GLU A 28 -6.33 -9.22 -4.25
N LYS A 29 -5.89 -8.28 -5.11
CA LYS A 29 -5.79 -8.51 -6.54
C LYS A 29 -4.66 -9.46 -6.93
N LEU A 30 -3.47 -9.27 -6.35
CA LEU A 30 -2.27 -10.02 -6.74
C LEU A 30 -2.15 -11.36 -6.02
N GLN A 31 -2.62 -11.44 -4.77
CA GLN A 31 -2.50 -12.61 -3.89
C GLN A 31 -3.85 -13.03 -3.27
N PRO A 32 -4.91 -13.28 -4.07
CA PRO A 32 -6.25 -13.60 -3.55
C PRO A 32 -6.28 -14.85 -2.67
N ASP A 33 -5.44 -15.85 -2.95
CA ASP A 33 -5.42 -17.11 -2.20
C ASP A 33 -4.84 -16.98 -0.78
N ASP A 34 -4.02 -15.96 -0.53
CA ASP A 34 -3.40 -15.66 0.78
C ASP A 34 -3.96 -14.36 1.39
N PHE A 35 -5.02 -13.82 0.79
CA PHE A 35 -5.54 -12.52 1.15
C PHE A 35 -6.25 -12.56 2.51
N SER A 36 -5.80 -11.70 3.42
CA SER A 36 -6.52 -11.36 4.64
C SER A 36 -6.10 -9.98 5.14
N ARG A 37 -6.94 -9.33 5.95
CA ARG A 37 -6.58 -8.04 6.57
C ARG A 37 -5.32 -8.14 7.44
N ARG A 38 -5.08 -9.28 8.08
CA ARG A 38 -3.83 -9.52 8.83
C ARG A 38 -2.63 -9.59 7.90
N ARG A 39 -2.74 -10.30 6.78
CA ARG A 39 -1.69 -10.37 5.77
C ARG A 39 -1.32 -8.99 5.24
N VAL A 40 -2.32 -8.13 4.99
CA VAL A 40 -2.08 -6.74 4.58
C VAL A 40 -1.24 -5.97 5.62
N LEU A 41 -1.56 -6.09 6.92
CA LEU A 41 -0.78 -5.46 7.98
C LEU A 41 0.65 -6.03 8.09
N GLU A 42 0.82 -7.33 7.88
CA GLU A 42 2.14 -7.97 7.82
C GLU A 42 2.97 -7.43 6.66
N ILE A 43 2.37 -7.20 5.49
CA ILE A 43 3.07 -6.63 4.33
C ILE A 43 3.50 -5.18 4.60
N VAL A 44 2.63 -4.36 5.22
CA VAL A 44 2.99 -3.01 5.66
C VAL A 44 4.16 -3.06 6.64
N LYS A 45 4.14 -4.03 7.58
CA LYS A 45 5.23 -4.27 8.52
C LYS A 45 6.52 -4.67 7.80
N GLU A 46 6.49 -5.66 6.92
CA GLU A 46 7.64 -6.14 6.14
C GLU A 46 8.33 -4.97 5.38
N LEU A 47 7.54 -4.12 4.72
CA LEU A 47 8.05 -2.94 3.99
C LEU A 47 8.66 -1.90 4.92
N THR A 48 8.05 -1.68 6.08
CA THR A 48 8.52 -0.70 7.08
C THR A 48 9.82 -1.18 7.74
N GLU A 49 9.90 -2.46 8.14
CA GLU A 49 11.09 -3.06 8.75
C GLU A 49 12.26 -3.15 7.76
N ALA A 50 11.98 -3.37 6.48
CA ALA A 50 12.97 -3.27 5.42
C ALA A 50 13.42 -1.82 5.14
N GLY A 51 12.82 -0.83 5.80
CA GLY A 51 13.11 0.59 5.64
C GLY A 51 12.66 1.15 4.29
N MET A 52 11.79 0.44 3.56
CA MET A 52 11.33 0.85 2.23
C MET A 52 10.24 1.92 2.28
N ILE A 53 9.48 1.95 3.37
CA ILE A 53 8.41 2.94 3.62
C ILE A 53 8.51 3.53 5.02
N ARG A 54 7.97 4.73 5.19
CA ARG A 54 7.69 5.37 6.48
C ARG A 54 6.19 5.42 6.73
N LEU A 55 5.81 5.18 7.97
CA LEU A 55 4.42 5.26 8.42
C LEU A 55 4.18 6.64 9.06
N GLY A 56 3.04 7.24 8.74
CA GLY A 56 2.65 8.54 9.24
C GLY A 56 1.19 8.82 8.96
N ALA A 57 0.71 10.00 9.32
CA ALA A 57 -0.65 10.43 9.04
C ALA A 57 -0.73 11.95 8.95
N PHE A 58 -1.85 12.44 8.38
CA PHE A 58 -2.21 13.84 8.48
C PHE A 58 -2.90 14.09 9.82
N PRO A 59 -2.37 14.94 10.72
CA PRO A 59 -2.94 15.16 12.05
C PRO A 59 -4.20 16.06 12.03
N GLY A 60 -4.81 16.26 10.86
CA GLY A 60 -5.99 17.10 10.65
C GLY A 60 -5.71 18.61 10.78
N GLY A 61 -6.74 19.41 10.44
CA GLY A 61 -6.70 20.87 10.60
C GLY A 61 -5.78 21.60 9.61
N GLY A 62 -5.58 21.04 8.41
CA GLY A 62 -4.72 21.62 7.38
C GLY A 62 -3.21 21.45 7.63
N ARG A 63 -2.84 20.62 8.60
CA ARG A 63 -1.44 20.30 8.89
C ARG A 63 -0.86 19.33 7.85
N PRO A 64 0.44 19.44 7.55
CA PRO A 64 1.11 18.54 6.61
C PRO A 64 1.13 17.11 7.16
N TRP A 65 1.44 16.16 6.28
CA TRP A 65 1.72 14.79 6.68
C TRP A 65 2.93 14.76 7.61
N GLU A 66 2.85 13.95 8.67
CA GLU A 66 3.93 13.78 9.63
C GLU A 66 4.28 12.29 9.80
N PRO A 67 5.58 11.93 9.75
CA PRO A 67 6.00 10.58 10.06
C PRO A 67 5.77 10.30 11.56
N TRP A 68 5.41 9.06 11.88
CA TRP A 68 5.30 8.64 13.27
C TRP A 68 6.68 8.27 13.82
N ASP A 69 7.07 8.95 14.89
CA ASP A 69 8.20 8.54 15.74
C ASP A 69 7.74 7.46 16.71
N ALA A 70 7.60 6.23 16.20
CA ALA A 70 7.16 5.07 16.98
C ALA A 70 7.85 3.79 16.47
N PRO A 71 8.07 2.78 17.33
CA PRO A 71 8.50 1.46 16.90
C PRO A 71 7.51 0.86 15.88
N THR A 72 8.01 0.06 14.94
CA THR A 72 7.17 -0.53 13.87
C THR A 72 5.96 -1.28 14.44
N ASP A 73 6.13 -2.10 15.47
CA ASP A 73 5.02 -2.84 16.08
C ASP A 73 3.93 -1.92 16.65
N GLU A 74 4.33 -0.78 17.23
CA GLU A 74 3.39 0.21 17.73
C GLU A 74 2.65 0.90 16.58
N ALA A 75 3.37 1.30 15.53
CA ALA A 75 2.77 1.90 14.35
C ALA A 75 1.77 0.96 13.66
N ILE A 76 2.11 -0.33 13.54
CA ILE A 76 1.19 -1.35 13.02
C ILE A 76 -0.03 -1.52 13.93
N ASN A 77 0.16 -1.51 15.26
CA ASN A 77 -0.95 -1.57 16.19
C ASN A 77 -1.89 -0.34 16.07
N ARG A 78 -1.34 0.87 15.86
CA ARG A 78 -2.11 2.09 15.57
C ARG A 78 -2.98 1.93 14.31
N ILE A 79 -2.43 1.37 13.24
CA ILE A 79 -3.18 1.09 11.99
C ILE A 79 -4.27 0.05 12.23
N ALA A 80 -3.93 -1.03 12.95
CA ALA A 80 -4.83 -2.16 13.17
C ALA A 80 -6.03 -1.79 14.05
N GLN A 81 -5.79 -1.06 15.15
CA GLN A 81 -6.78 -0.79 16.21
C GLN A 81 -7.38 0.63 16.15
N GLY A 82 -6.74 1.54 15.42
CA GLY A 82 -7.15 2.93 15.30
C GLY A 82 -6.22 3.87 16.07
N TYR A 83 -6.18 5.12 15.63
CA TYR A 83 -5.29 6.14 16.18
C TYR A 83 -5.83 7.54 15.88
N ASN A 84 -5.60 8.49 16.79
CA ASN A 84 -6.01 9.90 16.62
C ASN A 84 -7.48 10.14 16.24
N GLY A 85 -8.38 9.27 16.70
CA GLY A 85 -9.82 9.36 16.41
C GLY A 85 -10.26 8.63 15.14
N GLU A 86 -9.32 8.11 14.36
CA GLU A 86 -9.61 7.25 13.21
C GLU A 86 -9.84 5.80 13.64
N CYS A 87 -10.79 5.14 12.98
CA CYS A 87 -11.09 3.73 13.23
C CYS A 87 -9.99 2.83 12.66
N GLY A 88 -9.66 1.78 13.41
CA GLY A 88 -8.66 0.80 13.01
C GLY A 88 -9.08 -0.08 11.85
N TYR A 89 -8.13 -0.44 11.00
CA TYR A 89 -8.35 -1.26 9.82
C TYR A 89 -8.99 -2.62 10.11
N LEU A 90 -8.78 -3.20 11.30
CA LEU A 90 -9.41 -4.48 11.66
C LEU A 90 -10.87 -4.34 12.11
N SER A 91 -11.34 -3.11 12.38
CA SER A 91 -12.66 -2.85 12.96
C SER A 91 -13.65 -2.21 11.99
N ILE A 92 -13.18 -1.68 10.86
CA ILE A 92 -14.01 -1.05 9.82
C ILE A 92 -14.68 -2.09 8.90
N THR A 93 -15.76 -1.72 8.23
CA THR A 93 -16.37 -2.51 7.15
C THR A 93 -15.57 -2.42 5.85
N ASP A 94 -15.85 -3.29 4.87
CA ASP A 94 -15.11 -3.29 3.60
C ASP A 94 -15.31 -2.00 2.81
N ASP A 95 -16.53 -1.42 2.83
CA ASP A 95 -16.86 -0.17 2.15
C ASP A 95 -16.09 1.05 2.72
N GLU A 96 -15.64 0.96 3.97
CA GLU A 96 -14.90 2.03 4.65
C GLU A 96 -13.39 1.99 4.38
N ILE A 97 -12.87 0.88 3.83
CA ILE A 97 -11.42 0.65 3.65
C ILE A 97 -10.82 1.68 2.69
N GLY A 98 -11.52 1.97 1.59
CA GLY A 98 -11.04 2.90 0.56
C GLY A 98 -10.91 4.35 1.06
N THR A 99 -11.68 4.73 2.08
CA THR A 99 -11.70 6.09 2.66
C THR A 99 -11.03 6.18 4.03
N ASN A 100 -10.39 5.10 4.50
CA ASN A 100 -9.79 5.07 5.82
C ASN A 100 -8.45 5.82 5.82
N GLU A 101 -8.34 6.83 6.70
CA GLU A 101 -7.18 7.72 6.79
C GLU A 101 -6.35 7.48 8.06
N VAL A 102 -6.46 6.29 8.68
CA VAL A 102 -5.71 5.97 9.92
C VAL A 102 -4.21 6.15 9.74
N PHE A 103 -3.71 5.93 8.52
CA PHE A 103 -2.33 6.20 8.13
C PHE A 103 -2.18 6.42 6.63
N ARG A 104 -1.02 6.98 6.28
CA ARG A 104 -0.54 7.21 4.92
C ARG A 104 0.94 6.82 4.87
N ALA A 105 1.28 5.86 4.02
CA ALA A 105 2.66 5.43 3.78
C ALA A 105 3.38 6.40 2.83
N GLU A 106 4.64 6.68 3.12
CA GLU A 106 5.53 7.43 2.23
C GLU A 106 6.72 6.54 1.86
N ILE A 107 7.11 6.53 0.57
CA ILE A 107 8.30 5.78 0.13
C ILE A 107 9.58 6.45 0.62
N THR A 108 10.56 5.66 1.07
CA THR A 108 11.88 6.15 1.45
C THR A 108 12.84 6.16 0.28
N GLU A 109 14.04 6.72 0.46
CA GLU A 109 15.13 6.58 -0.51
C GLU A 109 15.52 5.12 -0.77
N ALA A 110 15.47 4.26 0.26
CA ALA A 110 15.73 2.83 0.10
C ALA A 110 14.62 2.17 -0.73
N GLY A 111 13.35 2.52 -0.47
CA GLY A 111 12.21 2.07 -1.29
C GLY A 111 12.32 2.53 -2.74
N ARG A 112 12.69 3.80 -2.98
CA ARG A 112 12.90 4.33 -4.34
C ARG A 112 14.07 3.64 -5.04
N ALA A 113 15.16 3.34 -4.33
CA ALA A 113 16.28 2.60 -4.89
C ALA A 113 15.87 1.17 -5.27
N ARG A 114 15.06 0.52 -4.43
CA ARG A 114 14.50 -0.81 -4.73
C ARG A 114 13.56 -0.78 -5.93
N LEU A 115 12.66 0.20 -6.01
CA LEU A 115 11.78 0.38 -7.16
C LEU A 115 12.56 0.58 -8.46
N ARG A 116 13.60 1.43 -8.46
CA ARG A 116 14.47 1.61 -9.63
C ARG A 116 15.15 0.32 -10.08
N TYR A 117 15.50 -0.55 -9.14
CA TYR A 117 16.08 -1.86 -9.45
C TYR A 117 15.03 -2.81 -10.06
N LEU A 118 13.79 -2.79 -9.57
CA LEU A 118 12.71 -3.65 -10.04
C LEU A 118 12.13 -3.23 -11.40
N GLY A 119 12.16 -1.93 -11.71
CA GLY A 119 11.60 -1.34 -12.93
C GLY A 119 10.09 -1.12 -12.84
N ASP A 120 9.50 -0.59 -13.92
CA ASP A 120 8.05 -0.36 -13.99
C ASP A 120 7.28 -1.70 -14.00
N PRO A 121 6.37 -1.94 -13.03
CA PRO A 121 5.61 -3.19 -12.95
C PRO A 121 4.61 -3.36 -14.10
N TYR A 122 4.07 -2.28 -14.67
CA TYR A 122 3.15 -2.36 -15.82
C TYR A 122 3.90 -2.76 -17.09
N ASP A 123 5.11 -2.25 -17.30
CA ASP A 123 5.97 -2.69 -18.40
C ASP A 123 6.40 -4.15 -18.23
N LYS A 124 6.74 -4.55 -17.00
CA LYS A 124 7.32 -5.87 -16.71
C LYS A 124 6.27 -6.97 -16.66
N TYR A 125 5.09 -6.69 -16.10
CA TYR A 125 4.08 -7.70 -15.78
C TYR A 125 2.74 -7.47 -16.47
N GLY A 126 2.47 -6.28 -17.01
CA GLY A 126 1.15 -5.87 -17.49
C GLY A 126 0.25 -5.37 -16.36
N ASP A 127 -0.97 -4.95 -16.72
CA ASP A 127 -1.95 -4.35 -15.83
C ASP A 127 -2.82 -5.41 -15.11
N PRO A 128 -2.71 -5.55 -13.78
CA PRO A 128 -3.55 -6.48 -13.00
C PRO A 128 -5.02 -6.10 -13.03
N TRP A 129 -5.32 -4.82 -13.21
CA TRP A 129 -6.66 -4.26 -13.21
C TRP A 129 -7.25 -4.13 -14.62
N PHE A 130 -6.69 -4.82 -15.61
CA PHE A 130 -7.09 -4.69 -17.02
C PHE A 130 -8.61 -4.85 -17.28
N ASP A 131 -9.27 -5.74 -16.52
CA ASP A 131 -10.70 -6.00 -16.62
C ASP A 131 -11.58 -5.04 -15.78
N ASP A 132 -10.97 -4.14 -15.00
CA ASP A 132 -11.66 -3.18 -14.14
C ASP A 132 -11.86 -1.85 -14.89
N PRO A 133 -13.10 -1.44 -15.21
CA PRO A 133 -13.35 -0.24 -16.00
C PRO A 133 -12.94 1.09 -15.33
N TYR A 134 -12.64 1.07 -14.03
CA TYR A 134 -12.26 2.26 -13.26
C TYR A 134 -10.79 2.29 -12.87
N LEU A 135 -10.14 1.13 -12.79
CA LEU A 135 -8.76 0.98 -12.31
C LEU A 135 -7.77 0.49 -13.37
N ASN A 136 -8.23 0.12 -14.56
CA ASN A 136 -7.35 -0.32 -15.63
C ASN A 136 -6.44 0.81 -16.14
N ALA A 137 -5.27 0.41 -16.62
CA ALA A 137 -4.29 1.23 -17.34
C ALA A 137 -4.35 0.97 -18.86
N SER A 138 -5.50 0.53 -19.39
CA SER A 138 -5.63 0.20 -20.82
C SER A 138 -5.44 1.43 -21.72
N ASP A 139 -5.83 2.61 -21.24
CA ASP A 139 -5.60 3.91 -21.90
C ASP A 139 -4.11 4.26 -22.04
N TRP A 140 -3.24 3.61 -21.25
CA TRP A 140 -1.79 3.77 -21.32
C TRP A 140 -1.12 2.71 -22.22
N GLY A 141 -1.93 1.86 -22.86
CA GLY A 141 -1.46 0.78 -23.74
C GLY A 141 -0.89 -0.44 -22.99
N CYS A 142 -1.09 -0.53 -21.68
CA CYS A 142 -0.59 -1.63 -20.88
C CYS A 142 -1.33 -2.94 -21.24
N PRO A 143 -0.61 -4.05 -21.51
CA PRO A 143 -1.25 -5.34 -21.76
C PRO A 143 -1.84 -5.92 -20.48
N SER A 144 -2.77 -6.86 -20.60
CA SER A 144 -3.29 -7.61 -19.44
C SER A 144 -2.17 -8.26 -18.64
N TYR A 145 -2.29 -8.24 -17.31
CA TYR A 145 -1.32 -8.86 -16.41
C TYR A 145 -1.06 -10.33 -16.71
N ARG A 146 0.21 -10.71 -16.65
CA ARG A 146 0.67 -12.09 -16.80
C ARG A 146 1.34 -12.50 -15.52
N ARG A 147 0.72 -13.43 -14.77
CA ARG A 147 1.41 -14.09 -13.66
C ARG A 147 2.66 -14.79 -14.22
N PRO A 148 3.84 -14.58 -13.62
CA PRO A 148 5.04 -15.34 -13.95
C PRO A 148 4.90 -16.82 -13.59
#